data_AF-A0A9X2JFA1-F1
#
_entry.id   AF-A0A9X2JFA1-F1
#
_cell.length_a   1.000
_cell.length_b   1.000
_cell.length_c   1.000
_cell.angle_alpha   90.00
_cell.angle_beta   90.00
_cell.angle_gamma   90.00
#
_symmetry.space_group_name_H-M   'P 1'
#
loop_
_entity.id
_entity.type
_entity.pdbx_description
1 polymer ?
#
loop_
_entity_poly.entity_id
_entity_poly.type
_entity_poly.pdbx_seq_one_letter_code
_entity_poly.pdbx_strand_id
1 'polypeptide(L)'
;MSEELKALCKDAGADYEVVRKRVSRGWLVEKALSEPVRPRKPNNEENIKKLYEQMLDKFWWEIKDDRDWLHARPTYSTFRRRLVEENMTPEEAILCPSMQGKHFAGKRLEKLEEFEGGKFLPVENHRHQISSERAKEVSRESRQKANARRRALADPDPEVRRAAEERRRKQE
;
A
#
# COMPACT_ATOMS: atom_id res chain seq x y z
N MET A 1 36.64 -36.06 -0.12
CA MET A 1 35.89 -34.83 -0.49
C MET A 1 34.46 -35.13 -0.98
N SER A 2 34.23 -35.75 -2.15
CA SER A 2 32.85 -35.98 -2.67
C SER A 2 31.99 -36.93 -1.82
N GLU A 3 32.54 -38.10 -1.47
CA GLU A 3 31.73 -39.16 -0.84
C GLU A 3 31.41 -38.89 0.64
N GLU A 4 32.35 -38.33 1.41
CA GLU A 4 32.14 -37.96 2.82
C GLU A 4 31.07 -36.87 2.97
N LEU A 5 31.10 -35.86 2.09
CA LEU A 5 30.12 -34.77 2.13
C LEU A 5 28.71 -35.27 1.76
N LYS A 6 28.60 -36.22 0.82
CA LYS A 6 27.32 -36.86 0.49
C LYS A 6 26.75 -37.65 1.67
N ALA A 7 27.60 -38.38 2.40
CA ALA A 7 27.17 -39.11 3.60
C ALA A 7 26.63 -38.14 4.68
N LEU A 8 27.36 -37.06 4.97
CA LEU A 8 26.93 -36.03 5.91
C LEU A 8 25.62 -35.33 5.48
N CYS A 9 25.46 -35.05 4.19
CA CYS A 9 24.22 -34.47 3.66
C CYS A 9 23.03 -35.42 3.85
N LYS A 10 23.24 -36.73 3.65
CA LYS A 10 22.22 -37.75 3.84
C LYS A 10 21.77 -37.85 5.29
N ASP A 11 22.71 -37.81 6.23
CA ASP A 11 22.42 -37.85 7.67
C ASP A 11 21.72 -36.57 8.15
N ALA A 12 22.08 -35.41 7.59
CA ALA A 12 21.46 -34.12 7.89
C ALA A 12 20.14 -33.86 7.14
N GLY A 13 19.74 -34.72 6.20
CA GLY A 13 18.58 -34.49 5.33
C GLY A 13 18.74 -33.27 4.40
N ALA A 14 19.97 -32.84 4.12
CA ALA A 14 20.29 -31.69 3.29
C ALA A 14 20.61 -32.11 1.85
N ASP A 15 20.30 -31.24 0.89
CA ASP A 15 20.63 -31.47 -0.52
C ASP A 15 22.13 -31.25 -0.78
N TYR A 16 22.81 -32.28 -1.31
CA TYR A 16 24.25 -32.25 -1.58
C TYR A 16 24.66 -31.12 -2.53
N GLU A 17 23.87 -30.85 -3.57
CA GLU A 17 24.16 -29.78 -4.53
C GLU A 17 24.08 -28.40 -3.88
N VAL A 18 23.14 -28.22 -2.94
CA VAL A 18 23.04 -26.98 -2.15
C VAL A 18 24.23 -26.82 -1.22
N VAL A 19 24.60 -27.86 -0.47
CA VAL A 19 25.74 -27.82 0.47
C VAL A 19 27.04 -27.58 -0.29
N ARG A 20 27.26 -28.27 -1.41
CA ARG A 20 28.42 -28.09 -2.30
C ARG A 20 28.56 -26.64 -2.77
N LYS A 21 27.45 -26.01 -3.20
CA LYS A 21 27.44 -24.60 -3.62
C LYS A 21 27.70 -23.62 -2.48
N ARG A 22 27.30 -23.94 -1.25
CA ARG A 22 27.59 -23.13 -0.07
C ARG A 22 29.08 -23.20 0.26
N VAL A 23 29.64 -24.40 0.27
CA VAL A 23 31.08 -24.62 0.52
C VAL A 23 31.93 -23.94 -0.55
N SER A 24 31.56 -24.02 -1.83
CA SER A 24 32.29 -23.32 -2.91
C SER A 24 32.23 -21.78 -2.80
N ARG A 25 31.26 -21.25 -2.06
CA ARG A 25 31.14 -19.82 -1.71
C ARG A 25 31.86 -19.46 -0.41
N GLY A 26 32.67 -20.36 0.13
CA GLY A 26 33.46 -20.14 1.35
C GLY A 26 32.71 -20.41 2.65
N TRP A 27 31.58 -21.13 2.63
CA TRP A 27 30.91 -21.51 3.86
C TRP A 27 31.60 -22.70 4.52
N LEU A 28 31.62 -22.71 5.86
CA LEU A 28 31.98 -23.90 6.63
C LEU A 28 30.95 -25.01 6.41
N VAL A 29 31.42 -26.25 6.35
CA VAL A 29 30.58 -27.43 6.07
C VAL A 29 29.46 -27.57 7.09
N GLU A 30 29.76 -27.42 8.37
CA GLU A 30 28.76 -27.49 9.46
C GLU A 30 27.67 -26.43 9.29
N LYS A 31 28.07 -25.18 9.00
CA LYS A 31 27.13 -24.08 8.72
C LYS A 31 26.31 -24.32 7.45
N ALA A 32 26.91 -24.95 6.44
CA ALA A 32 26.21 -25.28 5.21
C ALA A 32 25.18 -26.40 5.39
N LEU A 33 25.38 -27.31 6.34
CA LEU A 33 24.46 -28.39 6.69
C LEU A 33 23.34 -27.91 7.62
N SER A 34 23.63 -27.00 8.56
CA SER A 34 22.63 -26.52 9.53
C SER A 34 21.62 -25.53 8.93
N GLU A 35 21.98 -24.80 7.88
CA GLU A 35 21.13 -23.72 7.36
C GLU A 35 20.04 -24.25 6.43
N PRO A 36 18.74 -24.00 6.69
CA PRO A 36 17.67 -24.44 5.80
C PRO A 36 17.77 -23.78 4.42
N VAL A 37 17.41 -24.53 3.37
CA VAL A 37 17.32 -23.98 2.01
C VAL A 37 16.07 -23.10 1.94
N ARG A 38 16.26 -21.79 1.77
CA ARG A 38 15.12 -20.88 1.60
C ARG A 38 14.33 -21.32 0.36
N PRO A 39 13.00 -21.51 0.46
CA PRO A 39 12.20 -21.88 -0.69
C PRO A 39 12.38 -20.81 -1.78
N ARG A 40 12.61 -21.24 -3.02
CA ARG A 40 12.63 -20.33 -4.16
C ARG A 40 11.26 -19.65 -4.21
N LYS A 41 11.24 -18.32 -4.10
CA LYS A 41 10.04 -17.55 -4.44
C LYS A 41 9.64 -17.95 -5.86
N PRO A 42 8.36 -18.26 -6.13
CA PRO A 42 7.94 -18.61 -7.48
C PRO A 42 8.13 -17.39 -8.39
N ASN A 43 9.26 -17.34 -9.08
CA ASN A 43 9.54 -16.35 -10.12
C ASN A 43 8.79 -16.67 -11.43
N ASN A 44 7.81 -17.58 -11.40
CA ASN A 44 7.06 -17.95 -12.59
C ASN A 44 5.98 -16.89 -12.83
N GLU A 45 6.43 -15.76 -13.36
CA GLU A 45 5.61 -14.59 -13.72
C GLU A 45 4.36 -15.01 -14.51
N GLU A 46 4.53 -16.03 -15.36
CA GLU A 46 3.46 -16.65 -16.14
C GLU A 46 2.41 -17.37 -15.27
N ASN A 47 2.82 -18.08 -14.21
CA ASN A 47 1.88 -18.70 -13.28
C ASN A 47 1.13 -17.64 -12.46
N ILE A 48 1.81 -16.57 -12.04
CA ILE A 48 1.16 -15.46 -11.32
C ILE A 48 0.15 -14.76 -12.23
N LYS A 49 0.46 -14.61 -13.52
CA LYS A 49 -0.43 -14.01 -14.51
C LYS A 49 -1.65 -14.90 -14.78
N LYS A 50 -1.45 -16.21 -14.94
CA LYS A 50 -2.56 -17.18 -15.05
C LYS A 50 -3.45 -17.15 -13.82
N LEU A 51 -2.86 -17.10 -12.62
CA LEU A 51 -3.60 -17.00 -11.36
C LEU A 51 -4.39 -15.68 -11.27
N TYR A 52 -3.80 -14.56 -11.69
CA TYR A 52 -4.49 -13.27 -11.75
C TYR A 52 -5.71 -13.31 -12.68
N GLU A 53 -5.56 -13.88 -13.87
CA GLU A 53 -6.65 -14.03 -14.84
C GLU A 53 -7.75 -14.95 -14.29
N GLN A 54 -7.40 -16.06 -13.65
CA GLN A 54 -8.35 -16.96 -12.99
C GLN A 54 -9.10 -16.29 -11.83
N MET A 55 -8.40 -15.53 -10.99
CA MET A 55 -9.02 -14.82 -9.87
C MET A 55 -9.94 -13.70 -10.34
N LEU A 56 -9.55 -12.97 -11.38
CA LEU A 56 -10.42 -11.95 -11.97
C LEU A 56 -11.70 -12.55 -12.50
N ASP A 57 -11.63 -13.67 -13.20
CA ASP A 57 -12.81 -14.33 -13.77
C ASP A 57 -13.73 -14.87 -12.66
N LYS A 58 -13.14 -15.52 -11.65
CA LYS A 58 -13.86 -16.06 -10.49
C LYS A 58 -14.58 -14.98 -9.69
N PHE A 59 -13.89 -13.88 -9.41
CA PHE A 59 -14.40 -12.82 -8.54
C PHE A 59 -15.06 -11.68 -9.30
N TRP A 60 -15.17 -11.76 -10.65
CA TRP A 60 -15.60 -10.65 -11.50
C TRP A 60 -16.93 -10.01 -11.07
N TRP A 61 -17.84 -10.81 -10.51
CA TRP A 61 -19.16 -10.34 -10.09
C TRP A 61 -19.13 -9.57 -8.77
N GLU A 62 -18.38 -10.06 -7.77
CA GLU A 62 -18.20 -9.40 -6.47
C GLU A 62 -17.47 -8.06 -6.62
N ILE A 63 -16.54 -8.06 -7.56
CA ILE A 63 -15.79 -6.93 -8.10
C ILE A 63 -16.74 -5.89 -8.73
N LYS A 64 -17.73 -6.31 -9.52
CA LYS A 64 -18.58 -5.44 -10.35
C LYS A 64 -19.71 -4.73 -9.60
N ASP A 65 -20.18 -5.25 -8.47
CA ASP A 65 -21.33 -4.70 -7.74
C ASP A 65 -21.02 -3.43 -6.92
N ASP A 66 -19.73 -3.11 -6.71
CA ASP A 66 -19.32 -1.85 -6.07
C ASP A 66 -19.41 -0.70 -7.09
N ARG A 67 -20.59 -0.07 -7.24
CA ARG A 67 -20.98 0.95 -8.26
C ARG A 67 -20.02 2.10 -8.59
N ASP A 68 -18.91 2.30 -7.89
CA ASP A 68 -17.93 3.37 -8.10
C ASP A 68 -16.67 2.93 -8.92
N TRP A 69 -16.75 1.78 -9.60
CA TRP A 69 -15.58 0.91 -9.85
C TRP A 69 -14.70 1.11 -11.08
N LEU A 70 -14.91 2.14 -11.89
CA LEU A 70 -14.05 2.39 -13.06
C LEU A 70 -12.54 2.60 -12.69
N HIS A 71 -12.19 2.61 -11.39
CA HIS A 71 -10.84 2.75 -10.87
C HIS A 71 -10.35 1.65 -9.89
N ALA A 72 -11.09 0.58 -9.62
CA ALA A 72 -10.73 -0.35 -8.52
C ALA A 72 -10.52 -1.83 -8.88
N ARG A 73 -10.51 -2.18 -10.18
CA ARG A 73 -9.85 -3.41 -10.63
C ARG A 73 -8.36 -3.37 -10.25
N PRO A 74 -7.85 -4.31 -9.44
CA PRO A 74 -6.42 -4.38 -9.16
C PRO A 74 -5.68 -4.65 -10.47
N THR A 75 -4.66 -3.86 -10.77
CA THR A 75 -3.75 -4.17 -11.88
C THR A 75 -2.97 -5.44 -11.57
N TYR A 76 -2.47 -6.14 -12.60
CA TYR A 76 -1.56 -7.27 -12.43
C TYR A 76 -0.37 -6.91 -11.53
N SER A 77 0.21 -5.73 -11.71
CA SER A 77 1.32 -5.25 -10.90
C SER A 77 0.94 -5.11 -9.42
N THR A 78 -0.25 -4.57 -9.13
CA THR A 78 -0.78 -4.48 -7.76
C THR A 78 -1.01 -5.86 -7.16
N PHE A 79 -1.61 -6.78 -7.92
CA PHE A 79 -1.87 -8.16 -7.50
C PHE A 79 -0.57 -8.93 -7.22
N ARG A 80 0.41 -8.88 -8.14
CA ARG A 80 1.73 -9.49 -7.98
C ARG A 80 2.47 -8.93 -6.76
N ARG A 81 2.45 -7.60 -6.56
CA ARG A 81 3.06 -6.96 -5.39
C ARG A 81 2.47 -7.52 -4.10
N ARG A 82 1.14 -7.60 -4.02
CA ARG A 82 0.42 -8.14 -2.85
C ARG A 82 0.79 -9.60 -2.56
N LEU A 83 0.87 -10.44 -3.58
CA LEU A 83 1.28 -11.83 -3.44
C LEU A 83 2.74 -12.01 -3.01
N VAL A 84 3.67 -11.31 -3.68
CA VAL A 84 5.12 -11.60 -3.59
C VAL A 84 5.83 -10.76 -2.53
N GLU A 85 5.36 -9.54 -2.31
CA GLU A 85 5.97 -8.56 -1.41
C GLU A 85 5.16 -8.41 -0.12
N GLU A 86 3.83 -8.41 -0.19
CA GLU A 86 2.94 -8.27 0.98
C GLU A 86 2.48 -9.63 1.55
N ASN A 87 2.87 -10.74 0.90
CA ASN A 87 2.57 -12.13 1.31
C ASN A 87 1.07 -12.41 1.53
N MET A 88 0.21 -11.74 0.74
CA MET A 88 -1.23 -11.94 0.75
C MET A 88 -1.63 -13.24 0.03
N THR A 89 -2.82 -13.73 0.34
CA THR A 89 -3.47 -14.78 -0.46
C THR A 89 -3.97 -14.24 -1.81
N PRO A 90 -4.19 -15.10 -2.82
CA PRO A 90 -4.77 -14.68 -4.11
C PRO A 90 -6.12 -13.99 -3.97
N GLU A 91 -6.97 -14.45 -3.05
CA GLU A 91 -8.29 -13.89 -2.78
C GLU A 91 -8.19 -12.48 -2.17
N GLU A 92 -7.36 -12.31 -1.14
CA GLU A 92 -7.12 -10.99 -0.54
C GLU A 92 -6.48 -10.03 -1.55
N ALA A 93 -5.54 -10.53 -2.36
CA ALA A 93 -4.82 -9.72 -3.32
C ALA A 93 -5.74 -9.16 -4.41
N ILE A 94 -6.78 -9.91 -4.82
CA ILE A 94 -7.75 -9.47 -5.84
C ILE A 94 -8.88 -8.62 -5.27
N LEU A 95 -9.35 -8.90 -4.06
CA LEU A 95 -10.45 -8.16 -3.43
C LEU A 95 -9.99 -6.87 -2.73
N CYS A 96 -8.70 -6.75 -2.42
CA CYS A 96 -8.19 -5.55 -1.77
C CYS A 96 -8.28 -4.34 -2.74
N PRO A 97 -8.99 -3.26 -2.39
CA PRO A 97 -9.10 -2.09 -3.26
C PRO A 97 -7.72 -1.43 -3.48
N SER A 98 -7.44 -1.03 -4.73
CA SER A 98 -6.23 -0.29 -5.07
C SER A 98 -6.23 1.08 -4.40
N MET A 99 -5.24 1.38 -3.56
CA MET A 99 -5.13 2.69 -2.87
C MET A 99 -4.72 3.86 -3.78
N GLN A 100 -4.64 3.66 -5.09
CA GLN A 100 -4.26 4.72 -6.04
C GLN A 100 -5.47 5.60 -6.38
N GLY A 101 -6.00 6.25 -5.35
CA GLY A 101 -7.01 7.29 -5.48
C GLY A 101 -6.98 8.15 -4.23
N LYS A 102 -6.82 9.46 -4.40
CA LYS A 102 -6.86 10.47 -3.31
C LYS A 102 -8.16 10.43 -2.47
N HIS A 103 -9.13 9.58 -2.83
CA HIS A 103 -10.45 9.47 -2.24
C HIS A 103 -10.61 8.41 -1.14
N PHE A 104 -9.64 7.51 -0.91
CA PHE A 104 -9.84 6.35 -0.02
C PHE A 104 -9.04 6.32 1.29
N ALA A 105 -8.27 7.37 1.60
CA ALA A 105 -7.47 7.44 2.84
C ALA A 105 -8.32 7.41 4.13
N GLY A 106 -9.63 7.68 4.06
CA GLY A 106 -10.52 7.73 5.22
C GLY A 106 -11.22 6.41 5.61
N LYS A 107 -11.24 5.40 4.74
CA LYS A 107 -12.06 4.18 4.95
C LYS A 107 -11.27 2.92 5.34
N ARG A 108 -9.94 3.04 5.48
CA ARG A 108 -9.05 1.87 5.65
C ARG A 108 -9.02 1.31 7.08
N LEU A 109 -9.25 2.14 8.11
CA LEU A 109 -9.16 1.64 9.49
C LEU A 109 -10.43 0.94 9.99
N GLU A 110 -11.59 1.19 9.39
CA GLU A 110 -12.84 0.58 9.87
C GLU A 110 -13.02 -0.88 9.42
N LYS A 111 -12.52 -1.28 8.25
CA LYS A 111 -12.78 -2.62 7.68
C LYS A 111 -11.70 -3.67 7.95
N LEU A 112 -10.51 -3.29 8.40
CA LEU A 112 -9.37 -4.22 8.57
C LEU A 112 -9.16 -4.69 10.01
N GLU A 113 -9.70 -3.99 11.02
CA GLU A 113 -9.64 -4.45 12.42
C GLU A 113 -10.71 -5.52 12.73
N GLU A 114 -11.64 -5.81 11.82
CA GLU A 114 -12.73 -6.78 11.99
C GLU A 114 -12.41 -8.19 11.45
N PHE A 115 -11.17 -8.45 11.01
CA PHE A 115 -10.79 -9.72 10.39
C PHE A 115 -9.95 -10.62 11.33
N GLU A 116 -10.37 -10.75 12.59
CA GLU A 116 -10.00 -11.89 13.43
C GLU A 116 -11.25 -12.72 13.73
N GLY A 117 -11.33 -13.94 13.18
CA GLY A 117 -12.28 -14.95 13.64
C GLY A 117 -13.64 -15.04 12.93
N GLY A 118 -13.88 -14.32 11.83
CA GLY A 118 -14.96 -14.66 10.89
C GLY A 118 -16.41 -14.40 11.35
N LYS A 119 -16.66 -13.47 12.30
CA LYS A 119 -18.02 -12.96 12.59
C LYS A 119 -18.00 -11.46 12.91
N PHE A 120 -18.91 -10.70 12.28
CA PHE A 120 -19.15 -9.28 12.51
C PHE A 120 -19.80 -9.05 13.89
N LEU A 121 -19.23 -8.18 14.72
CA LEU A 121 -19.87 -7.62 15.92
C LEU A 121 -19.91 -6.09 15.81
N PRO A 122 -21.00 -5.42 16.26
CA PRO A 122 -21.12 -3.97 16.15
C PRO A 122 -20.26 -3.28 17.22
N VAL A 123 -19.40 -2.33 16.81
CA VAL A 123 -18.54 -1.55 17.72
C VAL A 123 -19.21 -0.22 18.09
N GLU A 124 -19.30 0.07 19.38
CA GLU A 124 -19.86 1.30 19.94
C GLU A 124 -18.96 2.54 19.73
N ASN A 125 -19.63 3.65 19.42
CA ASN A 125 -19.14 4.70 18.55
C ASN A 125 -18.70 5.97 19.31
N HIS A 126 -17.63 5.89 20.11
CA HIS A 126 -17.21 7.02 20.97
C HIS A 126 -15.98 7.82 20.48
N ARG A 127 -15.20 7.30 19.51
CA ARG A 127 -13.98 7.97 19.02
C ARG A 127 -14.20 8.91 17.82
N HIS A 128 -15.30 8.76 17.10
CA HIS A 128 -15.61 9.51 15.87
C HIS A 128 -16.07 10.95 16.10
N GLN A 129 -16.57 11.27 17.29
CA GLN A 129 -17.03 12.63 17.57
C GLN A 129 -15.86 13.63 17.63
N ILE A 130 -14.74 13.22 18.25
CA ILE A 130 -13.56 14.09 18.46
C ILE A 130 -12.84 14.43 17.15
N SER A 131 -12.72 13.49 16.22
CA SER A 131 -12.05 13.75 14.93
C SER A 131 -12.90 14.62 13.99
N SER A 132 -14.23 14.49 14.07
CA SER A 132 -15.16 15.27 13.26
C SER A 132 -15.18 16.75 13.68
N GLU A 133 -15.08 17.04 14.98
CA GLU A 133 -15.06 18.40 15.52
C GLU A 133 -13.78 19.13 15.10
N ARG A 134 -12.62 18.46 15.22
CA ARG A 134 -11.33 19.03 14.82
C ARG A 134 -11.25 19.31 13.31
N ALA A 135 -11.87 18.46 12.48
CA ALA A 135 -11.96 18.69 11.04
C ALA A 135 -12.86 19.89 10.67
N LYS A 136 -13.98 20.07 11.39
CA LYS A 136 -14.85 21.26 11.23
C LYS A 136 -14.13 22.55 11.63
N GLU A 137 -13.28 22.49 12.65
CA GLU A 137 -12.52 23.63 13.15
C GLU A 137 -11.46 24.11 12.14
N VAL A 138 -10.66 23.20 11.58
CA VAL A 138 -9.67 23.52 10.52
C VAL A 138 -10.34 24.12 9.28
N SER A 139 -11.55 23.64 8.94
CA SER A 139 -12.34 24.18 7.83
C SER A 139 -12.84 25.61 8.12
N ARG A 140 -13.23 25.91 9.37
CA ARG A 140 -13.63 27.25 9.79
C ARG A 140 -12.46 28.23 9.75
N GLU A 141 -11.30 27.86 10.27
CA GLU A 141 -10.10 28.71 10.24
C GLU A 141 -9.67 29.04 8.80
N SER A 142 -9.70 28.04 7.91
CA SER A 142 -9.37 28.23 6.50
C SER A 142 -10.31 29.22 5.82
N ARG A 143 -11.62 29.13 6.10
CA ARG A 143 -12.63 30.07 5.58
C ARG A 143 -12.43 31.49 6.15
N GLN A 144 -12.13 31.61 7.44
CA GLN A 144 -11.86 32.90 8.07
C GLN A 144 -10.62 33.58 7.46
N LYS A 145 -9.55 32.81 7.23
CA LYS A 145 -8.31 33.31 6.60
C LYS A 145 -8.54 33.73 5.15
N ALA A 146 -9.32 32.98 4.40
CA ALA A 146 -9.71 33.34 3.03
C ALA A 146 -10.56 34.62 2.99
N ASN A 147 -11.52 34.76 3.90
CA ASN A 147 -12.35 35.97 4.01
C ASN A 147 -11.55 37.20 4.44
N ALA A 148 -10.59 37.05 5.37
CA ALA A 148 -9.70 38.14 5.78
C ALA A 148 -8.85 38.65 4.60
N ARG A 149 -8.29 37.74 3.80
CA ARG A 149 -7.57 38.09 2.56
C ARG A 149 -8.45 38.84 1.57
N ARG A 150 -9.68 38.39 1.38
CA ARG A 150 -10.65 39.07 0.50
C ARG A 150 -10.97 40.49 0.96
N ARG A 151 -11.12 40.72 2.26
CA ARG A 151 -11.33 42.07 2.83
C ARG A 151 -10.12 42.98 2.63
N ALA A 152 -8.90 42.47 2.86
CA ALA A 152 -7.66 43.23 2.65
C ALA A 152 -7.43 43.64 1.18
N LEU A 153 -7.92 42.83 0.23
CA LEU A 153 -7.89 43.16 -1.21
C LEU A 153 -8.97 44.17 -1.61
N ALA A 154 -10.11 44.19 -0.90
CA ALA A 154 -11.23 45.08 -1.21
C ALA A 154 -11.00 46.51 -0.70
N ASP A 155 -10.23 46.67 0.37
CA ASP A 155 -9.85 47.98 0.91
C ASP A 155 -8.32 48.04 1.10
N PRO A 156 -7.56 48.19 0.01
CA PRO A 156 -6.12 48.27 0.09
C PRO A 156 -5.72 49.54 0.84
N ASP A 157 -4.69 49.41 1.67
CA ASP A 157 -4.13 50.49 2.50
C ASP A 157 -3.99 51.80 1.69
N PRO A 158 -4.38 52.96 2.25
CA PRO A 158 -4.26 54.25 1.59
C PRO A 158 -2.87 54.53 1.00
N GLU A 159 -1.79 54.03 1.60
CA GLU A 159 -0.43 54.15 1.06
C GLU A 159 -0.21 53.30 -0.19
N VAL A 160 -0.75 52.08 -0.22
CA VAL A 160 -0.70 51.20 -1.40
C VAL A 160 -1.50 51.80 -2.55
N ARG A 161 -2.64 52.45 -2.25
CA ARG A 161 -3.43 53.20 -3.24
C ARG A 161 -2.64 54.38 -3.82
N ARG A 162 -2.00 55.20 -2.97
CA ARG A 162 -1.15 56.32 -3.43
C ARG A 162 0.04 55.86 -4.27
N ALA A 163 0.71 54.78 -3.86
CA ALA A 163 1.84 54.21 -4.60
C ALA A 163 1.40 53.66 -5.99
N ALA A 164 0.20 53.09 -6.09
CA ALA A 164 -0.36 52.64 -7.36
C ALA A 164 -0.69 53.82 -8.30
N GLU A 165 -1.26 54.90 -7.78
CA GLU A 165 -1.52 56.12 -8.55
C GLU A 165 -0.23 56.82 -9.02
N GLU A 166 0.80 56.86 -8.16
CA GLU A 166 2.10 57.45 -8.53
C GLU A 166 2.79 56.65 -9.64
N ARG A 167 2.69 55.31 -9.61
CA ARG A 167 3.18 54.45 -10.70
C ARG A 167 2.45 54.70 -12.01
N ARG A 168 1.13 54.89 -11.95
CA ARG A 168 0.31 55.17 -13.13
C ARG A 168 0.66 56.52 -13.75
N ARG A 169 0.89 57.56 -12.93
CA ARG A 169 1.35 58.88 -13.38
C ARG A 169 2.75 58.88 -14.01
N LYS A 170 3.62 57.93 -13.64
CA LYS A 170 4.96 57.78 -14.25
C LYS A 170 4.94 57.03 -15.59
N GLN A 171 3.83 56.40 -15.94
CA GLN A 171 3.65 55.68 -17.20
C GLN A 171 2.89 56.48 -18.26
N GLU A 172 2.26 57.59 -17.86
CA GLU A 172 1.68 58.62 -18.75
C GLU A 172 2.72 59.70 -19.07
#